data_AF-A0A521P3H2-F1
#
_entry.id   AF-A0A521P3H2-F1
#
_cell.length_a   1.000
_cell.length_b   1.000
_cell.length_c   1.000
_cell.angle_alpha   90.00
_cell.angle_beta   90.00
_cell.angle_gamma   90.00
#
_symmetry.space_group_name_H-M   'P 1'
#
loop_
_entity.id
_entity.type
_entity.pdbx_description
1 polymer ?
#
loop_
_entity_poly.entity_id
_entity_poly.type
_entity_poly.pdbx_seq_one_letter_code
_entity_poly.pdbx_strand_id
1 'polypeptide(L)' 'MTRKYFGTDGIRGTVGRSPITADFVLRLAHAVGRVLKKTEARPTVLIGK' A
#
# COMPACT_ATOMS: atom_id res chain seq x y z
N MET A 1 13.01 6.76 -15.22
CA MET A 1 13.31 5.73 -14.20
C MET A 1 12.02 5.27 -13.56
N THR A 2 11.73 3.97 -13.61
CA THR A 2 10.53 3.38 -13.01
C THR A 2 10.62 3.49 -11.48
N ARG A 3 9.62 4.09 -10.82
CA ARG A 3 9.63 4.23 -9.36
C ARG A 3 9.52 2.83 -8.73
N LYS A 4 10.51 2.43 -7.93
CA LYS A 4 10.50 1.15 -7.20
C LYS A 4 10.15 1.41 -5.73
N TYR A 5 8.91 1.12 -5.34
CA TYR A 5 8.44 1.30 -3.96
C TYR A 5 8.57 0.04 -3.10
N PHE A 6 8.42 -1.14 -3.71
CA PHE A 6 8.43 -2.42 -3.00
C PHE A 6 9.81 -3.10 -3.11
N GLY A 7 10.41 -3.39 -1.95
CA GLY A 7 11.53 -4.31 -1.79
C GLY A 7 11.07 -5.65 -1.19
N THR A 8 12.01 -6.46 -0.68
CA THR A 8 11.70 -7.74 -0.02
C THR A 8 10.76 -7.55 1.16
N ASP A 9 10.99 -6.52 1.97
CA ASP A 9 10.22 -6.22 3.18
C ASP A 9 9.11 -5.19 2.95
N GLY A 10 8.61 -5.09 1.72
CA GLY A 10 7.59 -4.10 1.35
C GLY A 10 8.17 -2.70 1.19
N ILE A 11 7.43 -1.69 1.67
CA ILE A 11 7.81 -0.27 1.58
C ILE A 11 8.38 0.16 2.94
N ARG A 12 9.63 0.60 2.95
CA ARG A 12 10.35 1.03 4.16
C ARG A 12 10.84 2.47 4.00
N GLY A 13 11.00 3.18 5.12
CA GLY A 13 11.51 4.54 5.15
C GLY A 13 11.13 5.27 6.43
N THR A 14 11.52 6.54 6.52
CA THR A 14 11.21 7.41 7.65
C THR A 14 9.82 8.03 7.50
N VAL A 15 9.01 7.98 8.56
CA VAL A 15 7.68 8.62 8.59
C VAL A 15 7.77 10.10 8.22
N GLY A 16 6.86 10.56 7.36
CA GLY A 16 6.82 11.93 6.87
C GLY A 16 7.74 12.19 5.67
N ARG A 17 8.60 11.24 5.29
CA ARG A 17 9.41 11.31 4.07
C ARG A 17 8.86 10.37 3.03
N SER A 18 8.81 10.81 1.77
CA SER A 18 8.37 9.96 0.66
C SER A 18 9.22 8.68 0.60
N PRO A 19 8.61 7.48 0.47
CA PRO A 19 7.18 7.22 0.29
C PRO A 19 6.36 6.99 1.58
N ILE A 20 6.92 7.07 2.78
CA ILE A 20 6.20 6.83 4.06
C ILE A 20 5.47 8.10 4.52
N THR A 21 4.51 8.57 3.73
CA THR A 21 3.61 9.68 4.07
C THR A 21 2.16 9.20 4.17
N ALA A 22 1.34 9.89 4.97
CA ALA A 22 -0.06 9.51 5.15
C ALA A 22 -0.86 9.52 3.83
N ASP A 23 -0.69 10.54 2.99
CA ASP A 23 -1.33 10.62 1.66
C ASP A 23 -0.91 9.44 0.76
N PHE A 24 0.38 9.09 0.75
CA PHE A 24 0.86 7.97 -0.04
C PHE A 24 0.25 6.64 0.42
N VAL A 25 0.26 6.36 1.73
CA VAL A 25 -0.29 5.11 2.27
C VAL A 25 -1.81 5.02 2.06
N LEU A 26 -2.53 6.13 2.21
CA LEU A 26 -3.98 6.18 1.95
C LEU A 26 -4.30 5.87 0.47
N ARG A 27 -3.56 6.49 -0.46
CA ARG A 27 -3.70 6.23 -1.91
C ARG A 27 -3.34 4.80 -2.26
N LEU A 28 -2.29 4.26 -1.65
CA LEU A 28 -1.87 2.87 -1.83
C LEU A 28 -2.96 1.90 -1.35
N ALA A 29 -3.49 2.09 -0.13
CA ALA A 29 -4.54 1.24 0.42
C ALA A 29 -5.82 1.27 -0.43
N HIS A 30 -6.21 2.43 -0.95
CA HIS A 30 -7.34 2.55 -1.89
C HIS A 30 -7.07 1.78 -3.19
N ALA A 31 -5.87 1.91 -3.76
CA ALA A 31 -5.49 1.15 -4.95
C ALA A 31 -5.53 -0.37 -4.71
N VAL A 32 -5.00 -0.83 -3.57
CA VAL A 32 -5.06 -2.24 -3.15
C VAL A 32 -6.50 -2.72 -3.04
N GLY A 33 -7.37 -1.97 -2.37
CA GLY A 33 -8.79 -2.32 -2.25
C GLY A 33 -9.51 -2.45 -3.60
N ARG A 34 -9.19 -1.58 -4.56
CA ARG A 34 -9.72 -1.69 -5.93
C ARG A 34 -9.24 -2.94 -6.67
N VAL A 35 -8.03 -3.42 -6.39
CA VAL A 35 -7.50 -4.66 -6.97
C VAL A 35 -8.15 -5.87 -6.32
N LEU A 36 -8.23 -5.93 -4.99
CA LEU A 36 -8.87 -7.03 -4.25
C LEU A 36 -10.35 -7.20 -4.62
N LYS A 37 -11.06 -6.10 -4.87
CA LYS A 37 -12.46 -6.14 -5.33
C LYS A 37 -12.66 -6.81 -6.69
N LYS A 38 -11.60 -7.00 -7.49
CA LYS A 38 -11.69 -7.72 -8.77
C LYS A 38 -11.77 -9.24 -8.59
N THR A 39 -11.28 -9.75 -7.46
CA THR A 39 -11.27 -11.20 -7.18
C THR A 39 -12.40 -11.61 -6.25
N GLU A 40 -12.84 -10.71 -5.36
CA GLU A 40 -13.92 -10.98 -4.40
C GLU A 40 -14.79 -9.73 -4.21
N ALA A 41 -16.12 -9.87 -4.10
CA ALA A 41 -17.02 -8.73 -3.94
C ALA A 41 -16.83 -7.98 -2.60
N ARG A 42 -16.48 -8.71 -1.53
CA ARG A 42 -16.30 -8.19 -0.16
C ARG A 42 -15.04 -8.78 0.50
N PRO A 43 -13.85 -8.44 -0.01
CA PRO A 43 -12.60 -9.02 0.47
C PRO A 43 -12.35 -8.68 1.94
N THR A 44 -11.92 -9.68 2.70
CA THR A 44 -11.49 -9.51 4.10
C THR A 44 -9.97 -9.32 4.14
N VAL A 45 -9.50 -8.32 4.89
CA VAL A 45 -8.07 -8.01 5.02
C VAL A 45 -7.69 -8.03 6.50
N LEU A 46 -6.66 -8.82 6.83
CA LEU A 46 -6.04 -8.81 8.15
C LEU A 46 -4.93 -7.76 8.19
N ILE A 47 -4.96 -6.87 9.17
CA ILE A 47 -3.95 -5.83 9.37
C ILE A 47 -3.19 -6.12 10.67
N GLY A 48 -1.88 -6.33 10.55
CA GLY A 48 -0.97 -6.49 11.68
C GLY A 48 -0.13 -5.24 11.93
N LYS A 49 0.45 -5.15 13.12
CA LYS A 49 1.41 -4.11 13.53
C LYS A 49 2.74 -4.76 13.87
#